data_AF-A0A2E8T6H6-F1
#
_entry.id   AF-A0A2E8T6H6-F1
#
_cell.length_a   1.000
_cell.length_b   1.000
_cell.length_c   1.000
_cell.angle_alpha   90.00
_cell.angle_beta   90.00
_cell.angle_gamma   90.00
#
_symmetry.space_group_name_H-M   'P 1'
#
loop_
_entity.id
_entity.type
_entity.pdbx_description
1 polymer ?
#
loop_
_entity_poly.entity_id
_entity_poly.type
_entity_poly.pdbx_seq_one_letter_code
_entity_poly.pdbx_strand_id
1 'polypeptide(L)'
;MFGLPKHCVWEAREYFNYSNDDLSELRKFIVDTYYNAFVRHRIQDEMLTGDYRQRKVIVNGKVRDWRSLVWNDFHMEERDGLQVIEIRPDDEYDLIITMSNWELERLWKEACH
;
A
#
# COMPACT_ATOMS: atom_id res chain seq x y z
N MET A 1 3.42 -12.92 13.02
CA MET A 1 3.80 -12.20 11.79
C MET A 1 2.54 -12.09 10.94
N PHE A 2 1.93 -10.90 10.89
CA PHE A 2 0.69 -10.66 10.13
C PHE A 2 0.95 -10.80 8.64
N GLY A 3 -0.01 -11.32 7.88
CA GLY A 3 0.14 -11.56 6.44
C GLY A 3 -0.57 -10.49 5.63
N LEU A 4 0.00 -10.09 4.49
CA LEU A 4 -0.82 -9.45 3.45
C LEU A 4 -1.83 -10.49 2.93
N PRO A 5 -3.00 -10.09 2.39
CA PRO A 5 -3.98 -11.05 1.86
C PRO A 5 -3.33 -11.99 0.85
N LYS A 6 -3.64 -13.30 0.94
CA LYS A 6 -2.93 -14.33 0.16
C LYS A 6 -2.94 -14.08 -1.34
N HIS A 7 -4.02 -13.51 -1.89
CA HIS A 7 -4.10 -13.17 -3.32
C HIS A 7 -3.17 -12.01 -3.69
N CYS A 8 -3.06 -10.96 -2.86
CA CYS A 8 -2.09 -9.86 -3.05
C CYS A 8 -0.63 -10.35 -2.93
N VAL A 9 -0.36 -11.29 -2.03
CA VAL A 9 1.00 -11.84 -1.81
C VAL A 9 1.41 -12.80 -2.89
N TRP A 10 0.48 -13.58 -3.43
CA TRP A 10 0.76 -14.57 -4.47
C TRP A 10 1.27 -13.87 -5.74
N GLU A 11 0.60 -12.80 -6.16
CA GLU A 11 1.04 -12.04 -7.34
C GLU A 11 2.40 -11.34 -7.10
N ALA A 12 2.60 -10.68 -5.95
CA ALA A 12 3.87 -10.03 -5.58
C ALA A 12 5.06 -11.01 -5.50
N ARG A 13 4.83 -12.24 -5.00
CA ARG A 13 5.88 -13.26 -4.88
C ARG A 13 6.17 -13.97 -6.20
N GLU A 14 5.14 -14.40 -6.94
CA GLU A 14 5.34 -15.19 -8.15
C GLU A 14 5.78 -14.36 -9.36
N TYR A 15 5.31 -13.11 -9.49
CA TYR A 15 5.66 -12.28 -10.66
C TYR A 15 6.84 -11.33 -10.42
N PHE A 16 7.11 -10.93 -9.16
CA PHE A 16 8.08 -9.86 -8.87
C PHE A 16 9.24 -10.26 -7.93
N ASN A 17 9.36 -11.55 -7.59
CA ASN A 17 10.49 -12.11 -6.83
C ASN A 17 10.73 -11.39 -5.48
N TYR A 18 9.65 -11.09 -4.76
CA TYR A 18 9.69 -10.43 -3.45
C TYR A 18 10.17 -11.40 -2.36
N SER A 19 11.18 -10.98 -1.61
CA SER A 19 11.63 -11.63 -0.39
C SER A 19 10.65 -11.38 0.78
N ASN A 20 10.83 -12.08 1.90
CA ASN A 20 10.03 -11.81 3.10
C ASN A 20 10.26 -10.42 3.67
N ASP A 21 11.48 -9.88 3.53
CA ASP A 21 11.80 -8.52 3.96
C ASP A 21 11.12 -7.48 3.06
N ASP A 22 11.06 -7.74 1.74
CA ASP A 22 10.33 -6.88 0.81
C ASP A 22 8.85 -6.80 1.20
N LEU A 23 8.23 -7.94 1.52
CA LEU A 23 6.83 -7.99 1.94
C LEU A 23 6.59 -7.32 3.28
N SER A 24 7.57 -7.36 4.19
CA SER A 24 7.50 -6.66 5.47
C SER A 24 7.51 -5.14 5.27
N GLU A 25 8.43 -4.63 4.44
CA GLU A 25 8.51 -3.21 4.12
C GLU A 25 7.31 -2.72 3.30
N LEU A 26 6.84 -3.54 2.35
CA LEU A 26 5.65 -3.25 1.55
C LEU A 26 4.41 -3.15 2.45
N ARG A 27 4.28 -4.01 3.46
CA ARG A 27 3.19 -3.93 4.44
C ARG A 27 3.24 -2.62 5.22
N LYS A 28 4.41 -2.20 5.70
CA LYS A 28 4.56 -0.90 6.38
C LYS A 28 4.14 0.23 5.47
N PHE A 29 4.57 0.20 4.21
CA PHE A 29 4.20 1.20 3.22
C PHE A 29 2.68 1.29 3.00
N ILE A 30 1.99 0.15 2.91
CA ILE A 30 0.53 0.10 2.76
C ILE A 30 -0.18 0.66 3.99
N VAL A 31 0.24 0.25 5.19
CA VAL A 31 -0.34 0.73 6.47
C VAL A 31 -0.16 2.24 6.61
N ASP A 32 1.04 2.74 6.31
CA ASP A 32 1.32 4.18 6.35
C ASP A 32 0.46 4.93 5.33
N THR A 33 0.32 4.39 4.12
CA THR A 33 -0.53 4.98 3.06
C THR A 33 -1.98 5.04 3.51
N TYR A 34 -2.52 3.93 4.02
CA TYR A 34 -3.89 3.84 4.50
C TYR A 34 -4.16 4.85 5.63
N TYR A 35 -3.25 4.94 6.61
CA TYR A 35 -3.37 5.92 7.69
C TYR A 35 -3.46 7.34 7.14
N ASN A 36 -2.56 7.72 6.24
CA ASN A 36 -2.51 9.07 5.69
C ASN A 36 -3.73 9.38 4.82
N ALA A 37 -4.18 8.42 4.00
CA ALA A 37 -5.24 8.62 3.03
C ALA A 37 -6.66 8.59 3.63
N PHE A 38 -6.91 7.77 4.65
CA PHE A 38 -8.27 7.49 5.12
C PHE A 38 -8.48 7.75 6.61
N VAL A 39 -7.45 7.52 7.44
CA VAL A 39 -7.59 7.61 8.91
C VAL A 39 -7.28 9.02 9.41
N ARG A 40 -6.23 9.65 8.88
CA ARG A 40 -5.71 10.94 9.33
C ARG A 40 -6.74 12.08 9.21
N HIS A 41 -7.61 12.05 8.19
CA HIS A 41 -8.66 13.07 8.02
C HIS A 41 -9.74 13.06 9.10
N ARG A 42 -9.89 11.95 9.84
CA ARG A 42 -10.79 11.90 11.01
C ARG A 42 -10.20 12.62 12.23
N ILE A 43 -8.94 13.04 12.15
CA ILE A 43 -8.23 13.87 13.12
C ILE A 43 -8.16 15.27 12.51
N GLN A 44 -9.22 16.08 12.68
CA GLN A 44 -9.41 17.46 12.20
C GLN A 44 -8.14 18.20 11.73
N ASP A 45 -7.72 17.98 10.49
CA ASP A 45 -6.65 18.75 9.84
C ASP A 45 -6.93 18.77 8.33
N GLU A 46 -7.45 19.91 7.88
CA GLU A 46 -8.00 20.16 6.54
C GLU A 46 -6.92 20.38 5.47
N MET A 47 -5.63 20.47 5.85
CA MET A 47 -4.52 20.73 4.91
C MET A 47 -3.90 19.48 4.27
N LEU A 48 -4.47 18.29 4.46
CA LEU A 48 -3.74 17.03 4.25
C LEU A 48 -4.36 16.08 3.23
N THR A 49 -5.43 16.48 2.58
CA THR A 49 -6.22 15.62 1.70
C THR A 49 -5.42 15.21 0.47
N GLY A 50 -5.14 13.91 0.35
CA GLY A 50 -4.73 13.29 -0.92
C GLY A 50 -3.23 13.19 -1.21
N ASP A 51 -2.36 13.15 -0.20
CA ASP A 51 -0.93 12.97 -0.45
C ASP A 51 -0.63 11.56 -0.99
N TYR A 52 -0.33 11.51 -2.29
CA TYR A 52 0.34 10.39 -2.93
C TYR A 52 1.58 10.02 -2.12
N ARG A 53 1.69 8.77 -1.69
CA ARG A 53 2.90 8.26 -1.04
C ARG A 53 3.78 7.60 -2.08
N GLN A 54 5.00 8.09 -2.21
CA GLN A 54 6.09 7.39 -2.88
C GLN A 54 7.13 7.02 -1.83
N ARG A 55 7.70 5.81 -1.93
CA ARG A 55 8.74 5.31 -1.03
C ARG A 55 9.77 4.56 -1.84
N LYS A 56 11.00 5.06 -1.79
CA LYS A 56 12.18 4.38 -2.31
C LYS A 56 12.99 3.81 -1.15
N VAL A 57 13.17 2.49 -1.12
CA VAL A 57 13.91 1.77 -0.07
C VAL A 57 14.89 0.77 -0.69
N ILE A 58 15.91 0.39 0.06
CA ILE A 58 16.83 -0.68 -0.32
C ILE A 58 16.55 -1.86 0.60
N VAL A 59 16.13 -2.99 0.03
CA VAL A 59 15.83 -4.22 0.75
C VAL A 59 16.72 -5.33 0.20
N ASN A 60 17.54 -5.94 1.05
CA ASN A 60 18.48 -7.00 0.66
C ASN A 60 19.35 -6.63 -0.57
N GLY A 61 19.80 -5.38 -0.63
CA GLY A 61 20.63 -4.86 -1.73
C GLY A 61 19.87 -4.54 -3.03
N LYS A 62 18.55 -4.75 -3.08
CA LYS A 62 17.69 -4.36 -4.21
C LYS A 62 16.99 -3.05 -3.90
N VAL A 63 16.92 -2.16 -4.89
CA VAL A 63 16.13 -0.92 -4.81
C VAL A 63 14.68 -1.25 -5.10
N ARG A 64 13.77 -0.82 -4.22
CA ARG A 64 12.33 -0.85 -4.39
C ARG A 64 11.81 0.58 -4.43
N ASP A 65 11.09 0.94 -5.48
CA ASP A 65 10.52 2.28 -5.65
C ASP A 65 9.00 2.16 -5.78
N TRP A 66 8.29 2.30 -4.66
CA TRP A 66 6.85 2.09 -4.62
C TRP A 66 6.10 3.40 -4.67
N ARG A 67 4.96 3.40 -5.35
CA ARG A 67 3.99 4.50 -5.33
C ARG A 67 2.60 3.97 -5.04
N SER A 68 1.88 4.69 -4.20
CA SER A 68 0.47 4.41 -3.93
C SER A 68 -0.44 5.26 -4.81
N LEU A 69 -1.45 4.65 -5.39
CA LEU A 69 -2.59 5.32 -6.00
C LEU A 69 -3.80 5.07 -5.11
N VAL A 70 -4.37 6.14 -4.56
CA VAL A 70 -5.52 6.06 -3.65
C VAL A 70 -6.72 6.61 -4.40
N TRP A 71 -7.86 5.93 -4.29
CA TRP A 71 -9.13 6.44 -4.77
C TRP A 71 -10.15 6.45 -3.65
N ASN A 72 -10.95 7.50 -3.64
CA ASN A 72 -12.09 7.66 -2.76
C ASN A 72 -13.31 7.91 -3.65
N ASP A 73 -14.31 7.05 -3.57
CA ASP A 73 -15.59 7.29 -4.25
C ASP A 73 -16.57 7.86 -3.22
N PHE A 74 -16.66 9.19 -3.18
CA PHE A 74 -17.54 9.92 -2.27
C PHE A 74 -19.02 9.51 -2.37
N HIS A 75 -19.44 8.81 -3.43
CA HIS A 75 -20.81 8.33 -3.62
C HIS A 75 -21.01 6.86 -3.23
N MET A 76 -19.94 6.11 -2.95
CA MET A 76 -19.98 4.70 -2.55
C MET A 76 -18.80 4.36 -1.63
N GLU A 77 -19.00 4.44 -0.30
CA GLU A 77 -17.98 4.12 0.72
C GLU A 77 -17.32 2.73 0.54
N GLU A 78 -18.02 1.79 -0.11
CA GLU A 78 -17.53 0.44 -0.42
C GLU A 78 -16.51 0.39 -1.57
N ARG A 79 -16.31 1.49 -2.30
CA ARG A 79 -15.37 1.55 -3.43
C ARG A 79 -14.04 2.20 -3.10
N ASP A 80 -13.83 2.66 -1.88
CA ASP A 80 -12.53 3.18 -1.47
C ASP A 80 -11.45 2.09 -1.55
N GLY A 81 -10.22 2.49 -1.86
CA GLY A 81 -9.12 1.55 -1.92
C GLY A 81 -7.79 2.17 -2.31
N LEU A 82 -6.78 1.31 -2.38
CA LEU A 82 -5.46 1.70 -2.86
C LEU A 82 -4.85 0.65 -3.77
N GLN A 83 -4.01 1.13 -4.66
CA GLN A 83 -3.10 0.36 -5.48
C GLN A 83 -1.68 0.73 -5.09
N VAL A 84 -0.79 -0.25 -5.11
CA VAL A 84 0.65 -0.04 -5.04
C VAL A 84 1.27 -0.48 -6.34
N ILE A 85 1.99 0.43 -6.97
CA ILE A 85 2.82 0.16 -8.13
C ILE A 85 4.30 0.20 -7.75
N GLU A 86 5.14 -0.58 -8.41
CA GLU A 86 6.60 -0.48 -8.36
C GLU A 86 7.09 0.19 -9.64
N ILE A 87 7.88 1.25 -9.50
CA ILE A 87 8.48 2.00 -10.60
C ILE A 87 9.81 1.33 -10.94
N ARG A 88 9.95 0.92 -12.19
CA ARG A 88 11.16 0.33 -12.75
C ARG A 88 12.19 1.41 -13.11
N PRO A 89 13.47 1.03 -13.33
CA PRO A 89 14.52 1.98 -13.68
C PRO A 89 14.31 2.73 -15.00
N ASP A 90 13.46 2.24 -15.89
CA ASP A 90 13.07 2.82 -17.18
C ASP A 90 11.79 3.66 -17.10
N ASP A 91 11.34 4.01 -15.89
CA ASP A 91 10.09 4.72 -15.58
C ASP A 91 8.80 3.96 -15.99
N GLU A 92 8.92 2.70 -16.43
CA GLU A 92 7.76 1.81 -16.49
C GLU A 92 7.28 1.46 -15.07
N TYR A 93 6.04 0.98 -14.96
CA TYR A 93 5.49 0.58 -13.67
C TYR A 93 4.78 -0.75 -13.74
N ASP A 94 4.91 -1.50 -12.65
CA ASP A 94 4.17 -2.74 -12.42
C ASP A 94 3.13 -2.53 -11.32
N LEU A 95 1.92 -3.02 -11.54
CA LEU A 95 0.92 -3.10 -10.48
C LEU A 95 1.26 -4.28 -9.56
N ILE A 96 1.55 -3.99 -8.30
CA ILE A 96 1.98 -5.00 -7.32
C ILE A 96 0.82 -5.44 -6.45
N ILE A 97 -0.01 -4.48 -6.01
CA ILE A 97 -1.12 -4.73 -5.08
C ILE A 97 -2.31 -3.86 -5.46
N THR A 98 -3.50 -4.45 -5.41
CA THR A 98 -4.78 -3.74 -5.31
C THR A 98 -5.45 -4.18 -4.01
N MET A 99 -5.92 -3.23 -3.20
CA MET A 99 -6.64 -3.52 -1.95
C MET A 99 -7.86 -2.62 -1.84
N SER A 100 -8.98 -3.24 -1.45
CA SER A 100 -10.20 -2.54 -1.06
C SER A 100 -10.08 -1.96 0.36
N ASN A 101 -10.92 -0.98 0.68
CA ASN A 101 -10.96 -0.36 2.01
C ASN A 101 -11.18 -1.37 3.14
N TRP A 102 -12.04 -2.37 2.95
CA TRP A 102 -12.26 -3.43 3.95
C TRP A 102 -10.99 -4.22 4.27
N GLU A 103 -10.19 -4.53 3.26
CA GLU A 103 -8.92 -5.25 3.43
C GLU A 103 -7.88 -4.38 4.12
N LEU A 104 -7.87 -3.08 3.80
CA LEU A 104 -6.99 -2.10 4.44
C LEU A 104 -7.36 -1.87 5.90
N GLU A 105 -8.65 -1.77 6.22
CA GLU A 105 -9.15 -1.63 7.59
C GLU A 105 -8.79 -2.87 8.43
N ARG A 106 -8.93 -4.05 7.85
CA ARG A 106 -8.51 -5.30 8.50
C ARG A 106 -7.01 -5.31 8.76
N LEU A 107 -6.19 -4.96 7.75
CA LEU A 107 -4.74 -4.90 7.88
C LEU A 107 -4.32 -3.89 8.96
N TRP A 108 -4.99 -2.74 9.03
CA TRP A 108 -4.78 -1.72 10.06
C TRP A 108 -5.11 -2.25 11.46
N LYS A 109 -6.28 -2.86 11.65
CA LYS A 109 -6.68 -3.47 12.93
C LYS A 109 -5.67 -4.51 13.39
N GLU A 110 -5.22 -5.38 12.49
CA GLU A 110 -4.20 -6.39 12.78
C GLU A 110 -2.82 -5.77 13.10
N ALA A 111 -2.48 -4.59 12.57
CA ALA A 111 -1.22 -3.90 12.87
C ALA A 111 -1.23 -3.15 14.21
N CYS A 112 -2.40 -2.77 14.73
CA CYS A 112 -2.55 -2.09 16.02
C CYS A 112 -2.62 -3.02 17.25
N HIS A 113 -2.74 -4.33 17.03
CA HIS A 113 -2.83 -5.37 18.06
C HIS A 113 -1.59 -6.28 18.07
#